data_AF-A0A7W0RD15-F1
#
_entry.id   AF-A0A7W0RD15-F1
#
_cell.length_a   1.000
_cell.length_b   1.000
_cell.length_c   1.000
_cell.angle_alpha   90.00
_cell.angle_beta   90.00
_cell.angle_gamma   90.00
#
_symmetry.space_group_name_H-M   'P 1'
#
loop_
_entity.id
_entity.type
_entity.pdbx_description
1 polymer ?
#
loop_
_entity_poly.entity_id
_entity_poly.type
_entity_poly.pdbx_seq_one_letter_code
_entity_poly.pdbx_strand_id
1 'polypeptide(L)'
;MLRAVGLAACAVLVLSFVLFAVDEARSGTQAQREKLGSEQAVEPAPADEGAREQAHSGPRELIDDVNDVLVTPFAGLVDSDSNWVSRGVPLAIGLALYGFGLGLLLNYAAPGRR
;
A
#
# COMPACT_ATOMS: atom_id res chain seq x y z
N MET A 1 -12.54 3.78 -21.26
CA MET A 1 -12.81 3.99 -19.83
C MET A 1 -12.24 2.87 -18.97
N LEU A 2 -12.61 1.59 -19.18
CA LEU A 2 -12.05 0.47 -18.41
C LEU A 2 -10.52 0.39 -18.36
N ARG A 3 -9.83 0.67 -19.47
CA ARG A 3 -8.35 0.72 -19.50
C ARG A 3 -7.78 1.81 -18.58
N ALA A 4 -8.41 2.98 -18.54
CA ALA A 4 -7.99 4.08 -17.68
C ALA A 4 -8.25 3.77 -16.20
N VAL A 5 -9.37 3.11 -15.89
CA VAL A 5 -9.70 2.68 -14.52
C VAL A 5 -8.71 1.60 -14.05
N GLY A 6 -8.41 0.60 -14.88
CA GLY A 6 -7.41 -0.42 -14.55
C GLY A 6 -6.01 0.18 -14.34
N LEU A 7 -5.63 1.16 -15.18
CA LEU A 7 -4.36 1.86 -15.04
C LEU A 7 -4.31 2.72 -13.76
N ALA A 8 -5.40 3.39 -13.40
CA ALA A 8 -5.50 4.14 -12.16
C ALA A 8 -5.41 3.22 -10.93
N ALA A 9 -6.10 2.07 -10.95
CA ALA A 9 -6.01 1.07 -9.88
C ALA A 9 -4.57 0.55 -9.72
N CYS A 10 -3.89 0.23 -10.83
CA CYS A 10 -2.49 -0.18 -10.80
C CYS A 10 -1.58 0.94 -10.26
N ALA A 11 -1.83 2.19 -10.61
CA ALA A 11 -1.05 3.33 -10.10
C ALA A 11 -1.22 3.48 -8.58
N VAL A 12 -2.44 3.37 -8.04
CA VAL A 12 -2.70 3.40 -6.60
C VAL A 12 -1.98 2.25 -5.89
N LEU A 13 -2.12 1.03 -6.40
CA LEU A 13 -1.47 -0.16 -5.86
C LEU A 13 0.07 0.01 -5.77
N VAL A 14 0.71 0.45 -6.85
CA VAL A 14 2.16 0.69 -6.88
C VAL A 14 2.56 1.80 -5.91
N LEU A 15 1.82 2.92 -5.92
CA LEU A 15 2.13 4.07 -5.07
C LEU A 15 2.05 3.71 -3.57
N SER A 16 1.00 2.98 -3.18
CA SER A 16 0.80 2.51 -1.80
C SER A 16 1.94 1.60 -1.35
N PHE A 17 2.36 0.67 -2.20
CA PHE A 17 3.48 -0.22 -1.88
C PHE A 17 4.82 0.51 -1.78
N VAL A 18 5.07 1.50 -2.63
CA VAL A 18 6.27 2.34 -2.54
C VAL A 18 6.30 3.10 -1.20
N LEU A 19 5.16 3.70 -0.81
CA LEU A 19 5.04 4.40 0.48
C LEU A 19 5.26 3.45 1.66
N PHE A 20 4.68 2.25 1.62
CA PHE A 20 4.94 1.21 2.61
C PHE A 20 6.43 0.83 2.67
N ALA A 21 7.09 0.58 1.54
CA ALA A 21 8.49 0.18 1.50
C ALA A 21 9.41 1.27 2.09
N VAL A 22 9.09 2.55 1.84
CA VAL A 22 9.80 3.68 2.42
C VAL A 22 9.64 3.71 3.94
N ASP A 23 8.43 3.47 4.44
CA ASP A 23 8.18 3.44 5.89
C ASP A 23 8.84 2.24 6.56
N GLU A 24 8.77 1.05 6.00
CA GLU A 24 9.41 -0.15 6.55
C GLU A 24 10.94 0.05 6.67
N ALA A 25 11.55 0.69 5.67
CA ALA A 25 12.97 1.07 5.70
C ALA A 25 13.30 2.10 6.79
N ARG A 26 12.40 3.07 7.02
CA ARG A 26 12.55 4.08 8.08
C ARG A 26 12.36 3.48 9.47
N SER A 27 11.37 2.60 9.65
CA SER A 27 11.07 1.91 10.90
C SER A 27 12.25 1.06 11.36
N GLY A 28 12.88 0.31 10.44
CA GLY A 28 14.12 -0.42 10.75
C GLY A 28 15.25 0.49 11.24
N THR A 29 15.36 1.69 10.66
CA THR A 29 16.35 2.70 11.07
C THR A 29 16.04 3.32 12.44
N GLN A 30 14.77 3.59 12.74
CA GLN A 30 14.35 4.12 14.05
C GLN A 30 14.54 3.09 15.17
N ALA A 31 14.17 1.84 14.95
CA ALA A 31 14.36 0.76 15.93
C ALA A 31 15.84 0.54 16.31
N GLN A 32 16.77 0.82 15.38
CA GLN A 32 18.21 0.81 15.68
C GLN A 32 18.64 2.03 16.49
N ARG A 33 18.10 3.22 16.17
CA ARG A 33 18.39 4.46 16.90
C ARG A 33 17.85 4.44 18.31
N GLU A 34 16.66 3.90 18.55
CA GLU A 34 16.11 3.73 19.89
C GLU A 34 16.97 2.79 20.73
N LYS A 35 17.44 1.67 20.16
CA LYS A 35 18.37 0.75 20.84
C LYS A 35 19.74 1.38 21.15
N LEU A 36 20.14 2.41 20.41
CA LEU A 36 21.38 3.17 20.62
C LEU A 36 21.18 4.40 21.53
N GLY A 37 19.97 4.97 21.58
CA GLY A 37 19.61 6.19 22.30
C GLY A 37 18.84 5.96 23.61
N SER A 38 18.51 4.72 23.95
CA SER A 38 17.80 4.32 25.18
C SER A 38 18.59 4.51 26.47
N GLU A 39 19.60 5.37 26.50
CA GLU A 39 20.12 5.96 27.75
C GLU A 39 19.35 7.24 28.14
N GLN A 40 18.58 7.86 27.24
CA GLN A 40 17.82 9.11 27.50
C GLN A 40 16.50 9.15 26.71
N ALA A 41 15.45 8.48 27.17
CA ALA A 41 14.10 8.65 26.64
C ALA A 41 13.24 9.46 27.62
N VAL A 42 13.00 10.73 27.28
CA VAL A 42 11.97 11.58 27.87
C VAL A 42 10.62 11.19 27.25
N GLU A 43 9.58 11.00 28.06
CA GLU A 43 8.22 10.73 27.59
C GLU A 43 7.75 11.82 26.61
N PRO A 44 7.11 11.46 25.48
CA PRO A 44 6.58 12.44 24.53
C PRO A 44 5.41 13.22 25.15
N ALA A 45 5.35 14.52 24.86
CA ALA A 45 4.34 15.40 25.43
C ALA A 45 3.01 15.28 24.65
N PRO A 46 1.84 15.61 25.25
CA PRO A 46 0.53 15.53 24.59
C PRO A 46 0.41 16.32 23.27
N ALA A 47 1.29 17.29 23.04
CA ALA A 47 1.40 18.02 21.77
C ALA A 47 1.87 17.14 20.60
N ASP A 48 2.61 16.06 20.88
CA ASP A 48 3.06 15.09 19.87
C ASP A 48 1.91 14.17 19.41
N GLU A 49 0.89 13.98 20.25
CA GLU A 49 -0.28 13.14 19.95
C GLU A 49 -1.25 13.85 19.00
N GLY A 50 -1.49 15.15 19.21
CA GLY A 50 -2.26 15.99 18.28
C GLY A 50 -1.59 16.21 16.91
N ALA A 51 -0.25 16.13 16.85
CA ALA A 51 0.49 16.16 15.58
C ALA A 51 0.42 14.81 14.82
N ARG A 52 0.29 13.69 15.53
CA ARG A 52 0.05 12.35 14.94
C ARG A 52 -1.35 12.24 14.33
N GLU A 53 -2.38 12.74 15.02
CA GLU A 53 -3.76 12.72 14.50
C GLU A 53 -3.94 13.60 13.26
N GLN A 54 -3.31 14.77 13.21
CA GLN A 54 -3.33 15.64 12.01
C GLN A 54 -2.50 15.08 10.85
N ALA A 55 -1.52 14.22 11.14
CA ALA A 55 -0.79 13.49 10.10
C ALA A 55 -1.63 12.35 9.49
N HIS A 56 -2.70 11.91 10.16
CA HIS A 56 -3.56 10.84 9.65
C HIS A 56 -4.50 11.32 8.54
N SER A 57 -4.97 12.57 8.51
CA SER A 57 -5.93 13.06 7.49
C SER A 57 -5.32 13.47 6.13
N GLY A 58 -4.31 12.74 5.65
CA GLY A 58 -3.48 13.15 4.52
C GLY A 58 -3.86 12.54 3.17
N PRO A 59 -3.28 13.03 2.06
CA PRO A 59 -3.38 12.36 0.75
C PRO A 59 -2.86 10.92 0.78
N ARG A 60 -2.05 10.57 1.79
CA ARG A 60 -1.56 9.22 2.03
C ARG A 60 -2.64 8.27 2.54
N GLU A 61 -3.47 8.69 3.49
CA GLU A 61 -4.59 7.90 4.00
C GLU A 61 -5.57 7.56 2.89
N LEU A 62 -5.90 8.53 2.04
CA LEU A 62 -6.73 8.28 0.86
C LEU A 62 -6.14 7.22 -0.08
N ILE A 63 -4.82 7.22 -0.28
CA ILE A 63 -4.14 6.22 -1.11
C ILE A 63 -4.24 4.83 -0.45
N ASP A 64 -3.97 4.76 0.85
CA ASP A 64 -4.00 3.52 1.62
C ASP A 64 -5.45 2.95 1.70
N ASP A 65 -6.47 3.78 1.91
CA ASP A 65 -7.89 3.38 1.91
C ASP A 65 -8.33 2.80 0.56
N VAL A 66 -7.98 3.48 -0.53
CA VAL A 66 -8.32 3.00 -1.88
C VAL A 66 -7.58 1.70 -2.16
N ASN A 67 -6.30 1.60 -1.78
CA ASN A 67 -5.54 0.37 -1.89
C ASN A 67 -6.18 -0.77 -1.11
N ASP A 68 -6.59 -0.53 0.14
CA ASP A 68 -7.21 -1.53 0.99
C ASP A 68 -8.51 -2.04 0.37
N VAL A 69 -9.36 -1.18 -0.18
CA VAL A 69 -10.55 -1.61 -0.93
C VAL A 69 -10.18 -2.47 -2.15
N LEU A 70 -9.13 -2.10 -2.89
CA LEU A 70 -8.66 -2.85 -4.06
C LEU A 70 -8.07 -4.22 -3.70
N VAL A 71 -7.39 -4.35 -2.57
CA VAL A 71 -6.72 -5.60 -2.16
C VAL A 71 -7.53 -6.44 -1.18
N THR A 72 -8.59 -5.91 -0.57
CA THR A 72 -9.47 -6.60 0.40
C THR A 72 -9.88 -8.01 -0.05
N PRO A 73 -10.28 -8.25 -1.32
CA PRO A 73 -10.66 -9.59 -1.78
C PRO A 73 -9.52 -10.62 -1.74
N PHE A 74 -8.27 -10.17 -1.65
CA PHE A 74 -7.05 -10.99 -1.66
C PHE A 74 -6.35 -11.04 -0.29
N ALA A 75 -6.77 -10.22 0.67
CA ALA A 75 -6.10 -10.08 1.96
C ALA A 75 -6.06 -11.39 2.77
N GLY A 76 -7.08 -12.26 2.61
CA GLY A 76 -7.12 -13.56 3.29
C GLY A 76 -6.38 -14.71 2.58
N LEU A 77 -5.70 -14.45 1.45
CA LEU A 77 -5.04 -15.51 0.69
C LEU A 77 -3.70 -15.96 1.28
N VAL A 78 -3.09 -15.11 2.12
CA VAL A 78 -1.80 -15.41 2.75
C VAL A 78 -1.86 -15.00 4.20
N ASP A 79 -1.40 -15.91 5.05
CA ASP A 79 -1.14 -15.65 6.46
C ASP A 79 0.38 -15.69 6.67
N SER A 80 0.97 -14.57 7.10
CA SER A 80 2.41 -14.43 7.29
C SER A 80 2.72 -13.32 8.29
N ASP A 81 3.70 -13.58 9.17
CA ASP A 81 4.25 -12.58 10.08
C ASP A 81 5.12 -11.52 9.37
N SER A 82 5.41 -11.71 8.08
CA SER A 82 6.22 -10.77 7.29
C SER A 82 5.34 -9.71 6.63
N ASN A 83 5.52 -8.45 7.04
CA ASN A 83 4.85 -7.30 6.42
C ASN A 83 5.02 -7.26 4.89
N TRP A 84 6.19 -7.67 4.40
CA TRP A 84 6.49 -7.74 2.97
C TRP A 84 5.61 -8.76 2.24
N VAL A 85 5.34 -9.90 2.86
CA VAL A 85 4.49 -10.94 2.28
C VAL A 85 3.03 -10.49 2.34
N SER A 86 2.58 -10.01 3.50
CA SER A 86 1.20 -9.60 3.75
C SER A 86 0.77 -8.40 2.88
N ARG A 87 1.70 -7.53 2.46
CA ARG A 87 1.42 -6.45 1.50
C ARG A 87 1.82 -6.77 0.06
N GLY A 88 2.89 -7.52 -0.15
CA GLY A 88 3.43 -7.80 -1.48
C GLY A 88 2.61 -8.81 -2.27
N VAL A 89 2.04 -9.83 -1.62
CA VAL A 89 1.24 -10.84 -2.33
C VAL A 89 -0.09 -10.26 -2.83
N PRO A 90 -0.90 -9.58 -2.01
CA PRO A 90 -2.13 -8.95 -2.49
C PRO A 90 -1.87 -7.91 -3.58
N LEU A 91 -0.78 -7.15 -3.49
CA LEU A 91 -0.33 -6.23 -4.54
C LEU A 91 -0.10 -6.95 -5.86
N ALA A 92 0.70 -8.03 -5.85
CA ALA A 92 1.04 -8.76 -7.07
C ALA A 92 -0.21 -9.33 -7.75
N ILE A 93 -1.14 -9.87 -6.96
CA ILE A 93 -2.44 -10.37 -7.45
C ILE A 93 -3.26 -9.22 -8.04
N GLY A 94 -3.37 -8.09 -7.33
CA GLY A 94 -4.07 -6.91 -7.81
C GLY A 94 -3.53 -6.38 -9.14
N LEU A 95 -2.20 -6.26 -9.29
CA LEU A 95 -1.57 -5.83 -10.53
C LEU A 95 -1.81 -6.80 -11.68
N ALA A 96 -1.75 -8.11 -11.41
CA ALA A 96 -2.04 -9.12 -12.42
C ALA A 96 -3.50 -9.02 -12.90
N LEU A 97 -4.46 -8.87 -11.98
CA LEU A 97 -5.89 -8.84 -12.33
C LEU A 97 -6.31 -7.51 -12.97
N TYR A 98 -5.88 -6.38 -12.41
CA TYR A 98 -6.28 -5.06 -12.90
C TYR A 98 -5.46 -4.57 -14.10
N GLY A 99 -4.19 -4.96 -14.20
CA GLY A 99 -3.32 -4.59 -15.31
C GLY A 99 -3.46 -5.56 -16.48
N PHE A 100 -3.29 -6.85 -16.23
CA PHE A 100 -3.27 -7.87 -17.29
C PHE A 100 -4.66 -8.48 -17.54
N GLY A 101 -5.41 -8.82 -16.49
CA GLY A 101 -6.73 -9.43 -16.59
C GLY A 101 -7.75 -8.57 -17.34
N LEU A 102 -7.85 -7.28 -17.00
CA LEU A 102 -8.71 -6.32 -17.71
C LEU A 102 -8.27 -6.11 -19.17
N GLY A 103 -6.96 -6.09 -19.45
CA GLY A 103 -6.43 -5.98 -20.81
C GLY A 103 -6.84 -7.17 -21.68
N LEU A 104 -6.78 -8.38 -21.12
CA LEU A 104 -7.09 -9.63 -21.80
C LEU A 104 -8.61 -9.80 -22.01
N LEU A 105 -9.43 -9.48 -21.00
CA LEU A 105 -10.90 -9.45 -21.12
C LEU A 105 -11.39 -8.44 -22.16
N LEU A 106 -10.77 -7.26 -22.24
CA LEU A 106 -11.13 -6.27 -23.26
C LEU A 106 -10.72 -6.70 -24.68
N ASN A 107 -9.61 -7.43 -24.81
CA ASN A 107 -9.21 -8.01 -26.10
C ASN A 107 -10.13 -9.16 -26.51
N TYR A 108 -10.56 -9.97 -25.55
CA TYR A 108 -11.48 -11.09 -25.78
C TYR A 108 -12.90 -10.61 -26.09
N ALA A 109 -13.40 -9.58 -25.38
CA ALA A 109 -14.73 -9.00 -25.57
C ALA A 109 -14.85 -8.05 -26.78
N ALA A 110 -13.74 -7.72 -27.45
CA ALA A 110 -13.73 -6.97 -28.70
C ALA A 110 -13.19 -7.82 -29.88
N PRO A 111 -13.84 -8.95 -30.24
CA PRO A 111 -13.47 -9.70 -31.44
C PRO A 111 -14.00 -8.95 -32.67
N GLY A 112 -13.32 -7.90 -33.14
CA GLY A 112 -13.78 -7.21 -34.35
C GLY A 112 -13.22 -5.84 -34.70
N ARG A 113 -12.20 -5.31 -34.02
CA ARG A 113 -11.51 -4.08 -34.46
C ARG A 113 -10.11 -4.40 -34.95
N ARG A 114 -10.04 -5.02 -36.12
CA ARG A 114 -8.87 -4.99 -37.01
C ARG A 114 -9.24 -4.20 -38.25
#